data_AF-W1XQZ1-F1
#
_entry.id   AF-W1XQZ1-F1
#
_cell.length_a   1.000
_cell.length_b   1.000
_cell.length_c   1.000
_cell.angle_alpha   90.00
_cell.angle_beta   90.00
_cell.angle_gamma   90.00
#
_symmetry.space_group_name_H-M   'P 1'
#
loop_
_entity.id
_entity.type
_entity.pdbx_description
1 polymer ?
#
loop_
_entity_poly.entity_id
_entity_poly.type
_entity_poly.pdbx_seq_one_letter_code
_entity_poly.pdbx_strand_id
1 'polypeptide(L)'
;MIQRILMLALVLLAFTMPTEAITFQELKTSPQFKLVYSQSMNGPIESGGLYIYLNTYSIEALRYAPPQYSLRGTYYIVIDTSYQSIIN
;
A
#
# COMPACT_ATOMS: atom_id res chain seq x y z
N MET A 1 10.82 37.22 15.85
CA MET A 1 9.53 37.07 15.13
C MET A 1 9.61 36.10 13.96
N ILE A 2 10.69 36.14 13.17
CA ILE A 2 10.91 35.25 12.00
C ILE A 2 10.85 33.75 12.35
N GLN A 3 11.44 33.31 13.46
CA GLN A 3 11.40 31.90 13.88
C GLN A 3 9.98 31.37 14.11
N ARG A 4 9.08 32.20 14.67
CA ARG A 4 7.67 31.81 14.87
C ARG A 4 6.94 31.64 13.53
N ILE A 5 7.24 32.52 12.57
CA ILE A 5 6.68 32.45 11.21
C ILE A 5 7.21 31.20 10.48
N LEU A 6 8.51 30.90 10.59
CA LEU A 6 9.10 29.69 10.03
C LEU A 6 8.48 28.41 10.60
N MET A 7 8.26 28.35 11.91
CA MET A 7 7.59 27.21 12.55
C MET A 7 6.15 27.05 12.06
N LEU A 8 5.39 28.14 11.94
CA LEU A 8 4.03 28.10 11.40
C LEU A 8 3.99 27.64 9.94
N ALA A 9 4.92 28.11 9.12
CA ALA A 9 5.03 27.70 7.72
C ALA A 9 5.38 26.20 7.59
N LEU A 10 6.29 25.68 8.43
CA LEU A 10 6.64 24.26 8.47
C LEU A 10 5.43 23.39 8.82
N VAL A 11 4.66 23.80 9.82
CA VAL A 11 3.44 23.10 10.26
C VAL A 11 2.42 23.06 9.12
N LEU A 12 2.17 24.20 8.46
CA LEU A 12 1.25 24.26 7.32
C LEU A 12 1.71 23.37 6.16
N LEU A 13 2.99 23.35 5.83
CA LEU A 13 3.56 22.50 4.78
C LEU A 13 3.29 21.00 5.04
N ALA A 14 3.47 20.54 6.28
CA ALA A 14 3.21 19.16 6.65
C ALA A 14 1.73 18.76 6.49
N PHE A 15 0.79 19.68 6.71
CA PHE A 15 -0.66 19.44 6.52
C PHE A 15 -1.11 19.60 5.06
N THR A 16 -0.33 20.28 4.21
CA THR A 16 -0.61 20.39 2.76
C THR A 16 -0.01 19.25 1.94
N MET A 17 0.85 18.42 2.53
CA MET A 17 1.28 17.20 1.85
C MET A 17 0.05 16.32 1.69
N PRO A 18 -0.40 16.00 0.46
CA PRO A 18 -1.40 14.98 0.28
C PRO A 18 -0.86 13.74 1.01
N THR A 19 -1.69 13.07 1.80
CA THR A 19 -1.34 11.73 2.26
C THR A 19 -1.11 10.92 0.99
N GLU A 20 0.16 10.74 0.61
CA GLU A 20 0.47 10.14 -0.67
C GLU A 20 -0.18 8.77 -0.69
N ALA A 21 -1.00 8.52 -1.72
CA ALA A 21 -1.57 7.22 -1.92
C ALA A 21 -0.39 6.25 -2.08
N ILE A 22 -0.30 5.25 -1.21
CA ILE A 22 0.80 4.28 -1.20
C ILE A 22 0.95 3.71 -2.61
N THR A 23 2.13 3.89 -3.20
CA THR A 23 2.37 3.48 -4.58
C THR A 23 2.56 1.97 -4.67
N PHE A 24 2.26 1.39 -5.83
CA PHE A 24 2.51 -0.04 -6.06
C PHE A 24 4.01 -0.38 -5.93
N GLN A 25 4.90 0.55 -6.30
CA GLN A 25 6.34 0.35 -6.13
C GLN A 25 6.73 0.27 -4.65
N GLU A 26 6.19 1.14 -3.79
CA GLU A 26 6.44 1.07 -2.35
C GLU A 26 5.92 -0.24 -1.73
N LEU A 27 4.76 -0.74 -2.17
CA LEU A 27 4.26 -2.05 -1.75
C LEU A 27 5.23 -3.19 -2.09
N LYS A 28 5.97 -3.07 -3.20
CA LYS A 28 6.96 -4.06 -3.64
C LYS A 28 8.31 -3.94 -2.94
N THR A 29 8.75 -2.73 -2.62
CA THR A 29 10.12 -2.47 -2.17
C THR A 29 10.24 -2.26 -0.67
N SER A 30 9.20 -1.77 0.01
CA SER A 30 9.27 -1.46 1.43
C SER A 30 9.16 -2.72 2.30
N PRO A 31 10.02 -2.87 3.33
CA PRO A 31 10.12 -4.09 4.14
C PRO A 31 8.89 -4.38 4.99
N GLN A 32 8.07 -3.36 5.27
CA GLN A 32 6.83 -3.51 6.04
C GLN A 32 5.73 -4.24 5.27
N PHE A 33 5.82 -4.35 3.94
CA PHE A 33 4.80 -4.99 3.13
C PHE A 33 5.24 -6.39 2.71
N LYS A 34 4.33 -7.34 2.85
CA LYS A 34 4.53 -8.72 2.39
C LYS A 34 3.46 -9.09 1.40
N LEU A 35 3.86 -9.54 0.22
CA LEU A 35 2.94 -10.14 -0.75
C LEU A 35 2.37 -11.44 -0.16
N VAL A 36 1.06 -11.51 0.02
CA VAL A 36 0.36 -12.67 0.58
C VAL A 36 -0.51 -13.40 -0.44
N TYR A 37 -0.89 -12.71 -1.52
CA TYR A 37 -1.65 -13.31 -2.61
C TYR A 37 -1.32 -12.62 -3.92
N SER A 38 -1.21 -13.40 -4.99
CA SER A 38 -1.10 -12.90 -6.36
C SER A 38 -1.92 -13.76 -7.30
N GLN A 39 -2.62 -13.12 -8.22
CA GLN A 39 -3.34 -13.76 -9.31
C GLN A 39 -3.07 -13.00 -10.60
N SER A 40 -2.59 -13.71 -11.62
CA SER A 40 -2.44 -13.14 -12.96
C SER A 40 -3.81 -13.01 -13.63
N MET A 41 -4.05 -11.85 -14.24
CA MET A 41 -5.22 -11.53 -15.03
C MET A 41 -4.76 -11.32 -16.48
N ASN A 42 -4.36 -12.40 -17.14
CA ASN A 42 -3.95 -12.36 -18.53
C ASN A 42 -5.11 -12.78 -19.43
N GLY A 43 -5.58 -11.85 -20.26
CA GLY A 43 -6.52 -12.08 -21.35
C GLY A 43 -5.88 -11.86 -22.71
N PRO A 44 -6.65 -11.97 -23.80
CA PRO A 44 -6.12 -11.80 -25.16
C PRO A 44 -5.62 -10.37 -25.49
N ILE A 45 -6.11 -9.36 -24.76
CA ILE A 45 -5.85 -7.93 -25.01
C ILE A 45 -5.32 -7.21 -23.75
N GLU A 46 -5.53 -7.82 -22.59
CA GLU A 46 -5.23 -7.24 -21.27
C GLU A 46 -4.20 -8.14 -20.58
N SER A 47 -3.14 -7.55 -20.06
CA SER A 47 -2.20 -8.24 -19.16
C SER A 47 -2.12 -7.50 -17.85
N GLY A 48 -2.07 -8.26 -16.77
CA GLY A 48 -2.18 -7.67 -15.45
C GLY A 48 -2.18 -8.68 -14.32
N GLY A 49 -2.49 -8.18 -13.13
CA GLY A 49 -2.64 -9.01 -11.96
C GLY A 49 -3.29 -8.31 -10.78
N LEU A 50 -3.89 -9.14 -9.93
CA LEU A 50 -4.35 -8.76 -8.62
C LEU A 50 -3.30 -9.18 -7.59
N TYR A 51 -2.83 -8.23 -6.79
CA TYR A 51 -1.83 -8.45 -5.74
C TYR A 51 -2.38 -7.98 -4.40
N ILE A 52 -2.22 -8.79 -3.35
CA ILE A 52 -2.60 -8.42 -1.99
C ILE A 52 -1.34 -8.35 -1.14
N TYR A 53 -1.10 -7.18 -0.56
CA TYR A 53 0.01 -6.92 0.35
C TYR A 53 -0.50 -6.75 1.77
N LEU A 54 0.07 -7.50 2.71
CA LEU A 54 -0.16 -7.33 4.14
C LEU A 54 0.88 -6.37 4.71
N ASN A 55 0.45 -5.35 5.45
CA ASN A 55 1.36 -4.54 6.26
C ASN A 55 1.68 -5.29 7.56
N THR A 56 2.89 -5.83 7.65
CA THR A 56 3.34 -6.63 8.80
C THR A 56 3.45 -5.80 10.08
N TYR A 57 3.68 -4.48 9.96
CA TYR A 57 3.77 -3.58 11.11
C TYR A 57 2.40 -3.18 11.67
N SER A 58 1.32 -3.48 10.95
CA SER A 58 -0.06 -3.24 11.41
C SER A 58 -0.68 -4.44 12.12
N ILE A 59 0.06 -5.56 12.26
CA ILE A 59 -0.48 -6.79 12.83
C ILE A 59 -0.61 -6.66 14.34
N GLU A 60 -1.82 -6.86 14.84
CA GLU A 60 -2.16 -6.85 16.25
C GLU A 60 -2.82 -8.17 16.65
N ALA A 61 -2.40 -8.75 17.78
CA ALA A 61 -3.06 -9.93 18.34
C ALA A 61 -4.29 -9.51 19.16
N LEU A 62 -5.48 -9.86 18.66
CA LEU A 62 -6.74 -9.62 19.36
C LEU A 62 -7.00 -10.67 20.45
N ARG A 63 -6.65 -11.93 20.17
CA ARG A 63 -6.73 -13.03 21.13
C ARG A 63 -5.58 -14.00 20.95
N TYR A 64 -5.02 -14.41 22.07
CA TYR A 64 -3.97 -15.41 22.17
C TYR A 64 -4.51 -16.60 22.98
N ALA A 65 -4.92 -17.66 22.29
CA ALA A 65 -5.41 -18.89 22.91
C ALA A 65 -4.87 -20.11 22.12
N PRO A 66 -3.59 -20.50 22.36
CA PRO A 66 -2.94 -21.56 21.59
C PRO A 66 -3.79 -22.83 21.48
N PRO A 67 -3.88 -23.46 20.29
CA PRO A 67 -3.13 -23.16 19.06
C PRO A 67 -3.76 -22.06 18.19
N GLN A 68 -4.83 -21.41 18.64
CA GLN A 68 -5.60 -20.46 17.87
C GLN A 68 -5.19 -19.01 18.17
N TYR A 69 -5.09 -18.22 17.11
CA TYR A 69 -4.73 -16.81 17.18
C TYR A 69 -5.75 -16.01 16.41
N SER A 70 -6.25 -14.93 17.01
CA SER A 70 -7.04 -13.93 16.28
C SER A 70 -6.16 -12.72 16.05
N LEU A 71 -5.88 -12.42 14.78
CA LEU A 71 -5.04 -11.29 14.37
C LEU A 71 -5.89 -10.24 13.63
N ARG A 72 -5.51 -8.98 13.78
CA ARG A 72 -6.00 -7.86 12.99
C ARG A 72 -4.83 -7.24 12.24
N GLY A 73 -5.05 -6.76 11.02
CA GLY A 73 -4.04 -6.04 10.26
C GLY A 73 -4.63 -5.37 9.03
N THR A 74 -3.84 -4.48 8.45
CA THR A 74 -4.17 -3.74 7.22
C THR A 74 -3.57 -4.44 6.02
N TYR A 75 -4.39 -4.65 4.99
CA TYR A 75 -3.94 -5.15 3.70
C TYR A 75 -4.29 -4.16 2.59
N TYR A 76 -3.53 -4.23 1.51
CA TYR A 76 -3.67 -3.40 0.31
C TYR A 76 -3.92 -4.30 -0.88
N ILE A 77 -4.91 -3.96 -1.70
CA ILE A 77 -5.20 -4.64 -2.96
C ILE A 77 -4.72 -3.75 -4.09
N VAL A 78 -3.93 -4.33 -4.99
CA VAL A 78 -3.51 -3.70 -6.23
C VAL A 78 -4.12 -4.48 -7.38
N ILE A 79 -4.84 -3.78 -8.25
CA ILE A 79 -5.25 -4.28 -9.56
C ILE A 79 -4.38 -3.52 -10.56
N ASP A 80 -3.42 -4.22 -11.13
CA ASP A 80 -2.54 -3.68 -12.17
C ASP A 80 -3.02 -4.24 -13.51
N THR A 81 -3.59 -3.38 -14.35
CA THR A 81 -4.09 -3.75 -15.68
C THR A 81 -3.40 -2.90 -16.72
N SER A 82 -2.75 -3.55 -17.67
CA SER A 82 -2.19 -2.92 -18.87
C SER A 82 -2.94 -3.41 -20.10
N TYR A 83 -3.37 -2.46 -20.92
CA TYR A 83 -3.96 -2.74 -22.23
C TYR A 83 -2.83 -2.80 -23.26
N GLN A 84 -2.74 -3.89 -24.01
CA GLN A 84 -1.91 -3.91 -25.21
C GLN A 84 -2.67 -3.23 -26.35
N SER A 85 -2.24 -2.02 -26.71
CA SER A 85 -2.73 -1.32 -27.91
C SER A 85 -2.31 -2.10 -29.15
N ILE A 86 -3.23 -2.85 -29.75
CA ILE A 86 -3.05 -3.50 -31.06
C ILE A 86 -3.25 -2.43 -32.14
N ILE A 87 -2.25 -1.56 -32.35
CA ILE A 87 -2.19 -0.73 -33.55
C ILE A 87 -1.01 -1.28 -34.36
N ASN A 88 -1.35 -2.11 -35.35
CA ASN A 88 -0.45 -2.57 -36.43
C ASN A 88 -0.75 -1.76 -37.69
#